data_AF-A0A954R7Q6-F1
#
_entry.id   AF-A0A954R7Q6-F1
#
_cell.length_a   1.000
_cell.length_b   1.000
_cell.length_c   1.000
_cell.angle_alpha   90.00
_cell.angle_beta   90.00
_cell.angle_gamma   90.00
#
_symmetry.space_group_name_H-M   'P 1'
#
loop_
_entity.id
_entity.type
_entity.pdbx_description
1 polymer ?
#
loop_
_entity_poly.entity_id
_entity_poly.type
_entity_poly.pdbx_seq_one_letter_code
_entity_poly.pdbx_strand_id
1 'polypeptide(L)'
;MIDLAEQIAALSDPAAYPDCTRSVEVRQTHISVVFLADNFVYKVKKPVDYGFLNFGNLEKRRFFCDEEVRLNRRLAPNIYLGVVPITRCGDQLCFEGDGDAVEWAVKMRRLPDDATLLYRLQHGEVSCEVMRELGRRIASFHSAAERGPDIDPFGKFDVVAGNARENFEQSSPQIGSTVSQSVFARIESLTDEALTQHRSLIESRAMRGVTCDTHGDLRLGHVYLFPDRSPPENLIVIDCIEFAERFRFADPIS
;
A
#
# COMPACT_ATOMS: atom_id res chain seq x y z
N MET A 1 16.24 18.73 9.41
CA MET A 1 15.03 17.94 9.10
C MET A 1 13.88 18.70 9.72
N ILE A 2 12.81 18.99 8.98
CA ILE A 2 11.62 19.64 9.56
C ILE A 2 10.98 18.63 10.53
N ASP A 3 10.54 19.10 11.69
CA ASP A 3 9.82 18.24 12.63
C ASP A 3 8.49 17.78 12.01
N LEU A 4 8.15 16.50 12.20
CA LEU A 4 6.96 15.93 11.57
C LEU A 4 5.67 16.60 12.08
N ALA A 5 5.59 16.97 13.36
CA ALA A 5 4.40 17.63 13.89
C ALA A 5 4.26 19.06 13.35
N GLU A 6 5.38 19.80 13.26
CA GLU A 6 5.40 21.12 12.61
C GLU A 6 4.96 21.04 11.14
N GLN A 7 5.46 20.04 10.42
CA GLN A 7 5.08 19.82 9.02
C GLN A 7 3.59 19.50 8.88
N ILE A 8 3.06 18.61 9.72
CA ILE A 8 1.63 18.27 9.72
C ILE A 8 0.78 19.52 10.00
N ALA A 9 1.16 20.31 11.01
CA ALA A 9 0.44 21.53 11.36
C ALA A 9 0.41 22.52 10.19
N ALA A 10 1.57 22.77 9.55
CA ALA A 10 1.67 23.69 8.42
C ALA A 10 0.84 23.22 7.22
N LEU A 11 0.91 21.94 6.87
CA LEU A 11 0.19 21.38 5.71
C LEU A 11 -1.29 21.07 5.99
N SER A 12 -1.77 21.29 7.22
CA SER A 12 -3.20 21.24 7.55
C SER A 12 -3.94 22.54 7.19
N ASP A 13 -3.20 23.62 6.91
CA ASP A 13 -3.76 24.89 6.45
C ASP A 13 -4.16 24.80 4.97
N PRO A 14 -5.42 25.07 4.59
CA PRO A 14 -5.83 25.10 3.18
C PRO A 14 -5.04 26.07 2.30
N ALA A 15 -4.40 27.10 2.86
CA ALA A 15 -3.51 28.01 2.13
C ALA A 15 -2.21 27.33 1.61
N ALA A 16 -1.87 26.15 2.13
CA ALA A 16 -0.70 25.38 1.68
C ALA A 16 -0.92 24.67 0.32
N TYR A 17 -2.13 24.73 -0.25
CA TYR A 17 -2.51 23.96 -1.44
C TYR A 17 -2.62 24.87 -2.67
N PRO A 18 -2.21 24.39 -3.86
CA PRO A 18 -2.29 25.18 -5.09
C PRO A 18 -3.74 25.39 -5.57
N ASP A 19 -4.63 24.45 -5.22
CA ASP A 19 -6.06 24.53 -5.54
C ASP A 19 -6.82 25.22 -4.41
N CYS A 20 -7.98 25.85 -4.72
CA CYS A 20 -8.86 26.51 -3.73
C CYS A 20 -9.56 25.50 -2.79
N THR A 21 -8.79 24.79 -1.99
CA THR A 21 -9.24 23.85 -0.96
C THR A 21 -9.84 24.62 0.20
N ARG A 22 -10.96 24.15 0.75
CA ARG A 22 -11.64 24.81 1.88
C ARG A 22 -11.33 24.14 3.21
N SER A 23 -11.09 22.83 3.17
CA SER A 23 -10.80 22.03 4.36
C SER A 23 -9.82 20.92 4.05
N VAL A 24 -9.00 20.58 5.03
CA VAL A 24 -8.05 19.49 4.96
C VAL A 24 -8.34 18.54 6.11
N GLU A 25 -8.66 17.29 5.79
CA GLU A 25 -8.67 16.22 6.78
C GLU A 25 -7.29 15.56 6.79
N VAL A 26 -6.74 15.29 7.97
CA VAL A 26 -5.44 14.62 8.11
C VAL A 26 -5.65 13.23 8.68
N ARG A 27 -5.24 12.21 7.92
CA ARG A 27 -5.18 10.82 8.37
C ARG A 27 -3.72 10.38 8.50
N GLN A 28 -3.42 9.61 9.53
CA GLN A 28 -2.07 9.08 9.73
C GLN A 28 -2.10 7.56 9.68
N THR A 29 -1.10 6.99 9.00
CA THR A 29 -0.77 5.58 9.08
C THR A 29 0.52 5.41 9.88
N HIS A 30 0.98 4.16 10.02
CA HIS A 30 2.28 3.87 10.64
C HIS A 30 3.45 4.52 9.88
N ILE A 31 3.35 4.67 8.55
CA ILE A 31 4.46 5.07 7.67
C ILE A 31 4.18 6.34 6.85
N SER A 32 2.99 6.93 6.94
CA SER A 32 2.61 8.09 6.14
C SER A 32 1.63 9.03 6.86
N VAL A 33 1.59 10.27 6.38
CA VAL A 33 0.55 11.25 6.66
C VAL A 33 -0.20 11.49 5.35
N VAL A 34 -1.52 11.45 5.39
CA VAL A 34 -2.42 11.61 4.25
C VAL A 34 -3.26 12.85 4.48
N PHE A 35 -3.10 13.84 3.62
CA PHE A 35 -3.87 15.08 3.63
C PHE A 35 -4.98 15.01 2.58
N LEU A 36 -6.23 14.98 3.00
CA LEU A 36 -7.40 14.90 2.14
C LEU A 36 -7.99 16.31 1.95
N ALA A 37 -7.59 16.95 0.85
CA ALA A 37 -8.15 18.20 0.37
C ALA A 37 -9.47 17.96 -0.41
N ASP A 38 -10.15 19.00 -0.88
CA ASP A 38 -11.47 18.86 -1.51
C ASP A 38 -11.46 17.92 -2.74
N ASN A 39 -10.49 18.10 -3.65
CA ASN A 39 -10.40 17.34 -4.91
C ASN A 39 -9.22 16.36 -4.97
N PHE A 40 -8.22 16.56 -4.12
CA PHE A 40 -6.95 15.86 -4.18
C PHE A 40 -6.56 15.30 -2.81
N VAL A 41 -5.70 14.30 -2.84
CA VAL A 41 -5.06 13.72 -1.68
C VAL A 41 -3.55 13.84 -1.85
N TYR A 42 -2.87 14.24 -0.79
CA TYR A 42 -1.42 14.33 -0.74
C TYR A 42 -0.90 13.39 0.33
N LYS A 43 -0.10 12.38 -0.05
CA LYS A 43 0.47 11.40 0.88
C LYS A 43 1.96 11.67 1.05
N VAL A 44 2.36 11.97 2.28
CA VAL A 44 3.74 12.24 2.69
C VAL A 44 4.25 11.05 3.50
N LYS A 45 5.46 10.57 3.17
CA LYS A 45 6.08 9.45 3.88
C LYS A 45 6.75 9.94 5.18
N LYS A 46 6.53 9.23 6.29
CA LYS A 46 7.16 9.56 7.58
C LYS A 46 8.65 9.23 7.54
N PRO A 47 9.54 9.99 8.20
CA PRO A 47 10.98 9.75 8.22
C PRO A 47 11.35 8.61 9.18
N VAL A 48 10.97 7.38 8.84
CA VAL A 48 11.11 6.18 9.71
C VAL A 48 11.99 5.12 9.07
N ASP A 49 12.58 4.27 9.91
CA ASP A 49 13.29 3.04 9.50
C ASP A 49 12.86 1.90 10.42
N TYR A 50 12.25 0.87 9.84
CA TYR A 50 11.75 -0.31 10.53
C TYR A 50 12.50 -1.60 10.13
N GLY A 51 13.62 -1.48 9.43
CA GLY A 51 14.40 -2.62 8.91
C GLY A 51 13.82 -3.21 7.63
N PHE A 52 12.50 -3.46 7.57
CA PHE A 52 11.81 -3.86 6.33
C PHE A 52 11.44 -2.67 5.43
N LEU A 53 11.61 -1.44 5.94
CA LEU A 53 11.26 -0.19 5.28
C LEU A 53 12.20 0.92 5.74
N ASN A 54 12.71 1.74 4.83
CA ASN A 54 13.55 2.88 5.17
C ASN A 54 13.20 4.14 4.37
N PHE A 55 12.60 5.10 5.06
CA PHE A 55 12.25 6.44 4.58
C PHE A 55 13.08 7.54 5.26
N GLY A 56 14.25 7.19 5.83
CA GLY A 56 15.00 8.06 6.73
C GLY A 56 15.52 9.36 6.10
N ASN A 57 15.85 9.35 4.81
CA ASN A 57 16.31 10.56 4.09
C ASN A 57 15.35 10.95 2.96
N LEU A 58 15.52 12.19 2.48
CA LEU A 58 14.64 12.81 1.51
C LEU A 58 14.68 12.08 0.16
N GLU A 59 15.85 11.61 -0.25
CA GLU A 59 16.05 10.89 -1.52
C GLU A 59 15.31 9.56 -1.52
N LYS A 60 15.36 8.80 -0.42
CA LYS A 60 14.60 7.56 -0.24
C LYS A 60 13.09 7.83 -0.25
N ARG A 61 12.64 8.89 0.43
CA ARG A 61 11.21 9.25 0.40
C ARG A 61 10.75 9.60 -1.00
N ARG A 62 11.53 10.37 -1.77
CA ARG A 62 11.26 10.62 -3.18
C ARG A 62 11.18 9.32 -3.98
N PHE A 63 12.20 8.48 -3.88
CA PHE A 63 12.25 7.19 -4.58
C PHE A 63 11.00 6.35 -4.32
N PHE A 64 10.58 6.21 -3.06
CA PHE A 64 9.37 5.43 -2.76
C PHE A 64 8.08 6.16 -3.14
N CYS A 65 8.04 7.49 -3.21
CA CYS A 65 6.90 8.21 -3.79
C CYS A 65 6.78 7.89 -5.29
N ASP A 66 7.91 7.85 -6.00
CA ASP A 66 7.96 7.49 -7.43
C ASP A 66 7.51 6.03 -7.63
N GLU A 67 7.98 5.10 -6.79
CA GLU A 67 7.55 3.70 -6.83
C GLU A 67 6.06 3.54 -6.51
N GLU A 68 5.53 4.27 -5.53
CA GLU A 68 4.09 4.24 -5.22
C GLU A 68 3.24 4.68 -6.42
N VAL A 69 3.63 5.76 -7.09
CA VAL A 69 2.96 6.22 -8.32
C VAL A 69 3.08 5.17 -9.42
N ARG A 70 4.28 4.65 -9.68
CA ARG A 70 4.54 3.65 -10.73
C ARG A 70 3.69 2.40 -10.53
N LEU A 71 3.70 1.85 -9.31
CA LEU A 71 3.06 0.57 -9.00
C LEU A 71 1.54 0.68 -8.96
N ASN A 72 1.00 1.77 -8.39
CA ASN A 72 -0.44 1.91 -8.28
C ASN A 72 -1.13 2.31 -9.59
N ARG A 73 -0.42 2.97 -10.52
CA ARG A 73 -0.96 3.25 -11.86
C ARG A 73 -1.33 1.99 -12.66
N ARG A 74 -0.78 0.82 -12.31
CA ARG A 74 -1.13 -0.47 -12.92
C ARG A 74 -2.61 -0.83 -12.73
N LEU A 75 -3.22 -0.41 -11.63
CA LEU A 75 -4.62 -0.71 -11.27
C LEU A 75 -5.50 0.54 -11.07
N ALA A 76 -4.89 1.73 -10.98
CA ALA A 76 -5.55 3.01 -10.78
C ALA A 76 -4.82 4.16 -11.54
N PRO A 77 -4.70 4.09 -12.88
CA PRO A 77 -3.86 5.01 -13.68
C PRO A 77 -4.26 6.48 -13.53
N ASN A 78 -5.56 6.75 -13.43
CA ASN A 78 -6.11 8.11 -13.37
C ASN A 78 -6.19 8.67 -11.94
N ILE A 79 -5.86 7.86 -10.92
CA ILE A 79 -5.90 8.27 -9.51
C ILE A 79 -4.57 8.82 -9.06
N TYR A 80 -3.45 8.18 -9.41
CA TYR A 80 -2.10 8.62 -9.02
C TYR A 80 -1.57 9.63 -10.04
N LEU A 81 -1.57 10.91 -9.67
CA LEU A 81 -1.26 12.02 -10.57
C LEU A 81 0.24 12.29 -10.70
N GLY A 82 1.02 11.96 -9.67
CA GLY A 82 2.48 12.05 -9.70
C GLY A 82 3.08 12.32 -8.33
N VAL A 83 4.39 12.56 -8.34
CA VAL A 83 5.12 13.04 -7.18
C VAL A 83 5.28 14.55 -7.28
N VAL A 84 4.97 15.26 -6.20
CA VAL A 84 5.01 16.72 -6.14
C VAL A 84 5.93 17.17 -4.99
N PRO A 85 6.62 18.30 -5.16
CA PRO A 85 7.45 18.85 -4.09
C PRO A 85 6.57 19.51 -3.02
N ILE A 86 7.08 19.51 -1.80
CA ILE A 86 6.69 20.46 -0.75
C ILE A 86 7.86 21.42 -0.61
N THR A 87 7.61 22.72 -0.75
CA THR A 87 8.64 23.76 -0.67
C THR A 87 8.34 24.76 0.45
N ARG A 88 9.31 25.62 0.74
CA ARG A 88 9.14 26.76 1.67
C ARG A 88 8.79 28.02 0.89
N CYS A 89 7.60 28.56 1.12
CA CYS A 89 7.17 29.85 0.58
C CYS A 89 7.18 30.88 1.72
N GLY A 90 8.33 31.54 1.92
CA GLY A 90 8.56 32.37 3.11
C GLY A 90 8.62 31.48 4.37
N ASP A 91 7.76 31.78 5.34
CA ASP A 91 7.66 31.02 6.60
C ASP A 91 6.65 29.85 6.53
N GLN A 92 5.97 29.65 5.40
CA GLN A 92 4.97 28.60 5.22
C GLN A 92 5.49 27.44 4.36
N LEU A 93 4.93 26.26 4.58
CA LEU A 93 5.10 25.10 3.70
C LEU A 93 3.95 25.05 2.70
N CYS A 94 4.29 24.82 1.43
CA CYS A 94 3.31 24.74 0.35
C CYS A 94 3.54 23.48 -0.49
N PHE A 95 2.46 22.79 -0.85
CA PHE A 95 2.49 21.79 -1.92
C PHE A 95 2.67 22.48 -3.27
N GLU A 96 3.52 21.92 -4.12
CA GLU A 96 3.72 22.41 -5.50
C GLU A 96 4.19 23.87 -5.57
N GLY A 97 4.79 24.39 -4.51
CA GLY A 97 5.38 25.72 -4.50
C GLY A 97 6.71 25.77 -5.27
N ASP A 98 7.18 26.99 -5.53
CA ASP A 98 8.47 27.23 -6.16
C ASP A 98 9.65 26.96 -5.20
N GLY A 99 10.82 26.66 -5.76
CA GLY A 99 12.08 26.48 -5.02
C GLY A 99 12.47 25.03 -4.73
N ASP A 100 13.42 24.85 -3.84
CA ASP A 100 13.95 23.52 -3.48
C ASP A 100 12.96 22.73 -2.63
N ALA A 101 12.76 21.46 -2.99
CA ALA A 101 11.91 20.55 -2.24
C ALA A 101 12.51 20.27 -0.86
N VAL A 102 11.74 20.56 0.19
CA VAL A 102 12.06 20.19 1.57
C VAL A 102 11.42 18.85 1.98
N GLU A 103 10.39 18.43 1.25
CA GLU A 103 9.76 17.11 1.31
C GLU A 103 9.11 16.75 -0.04
N TRP A 104 8.74 15.48 -0.23
CA TRP A 104 7.98 15.00 -1.39
C TRP A 104 6.64 14.38 -0.97
N ALA A 105 5.65 14.51 -1.83
CA ALA A 105 4.34 13.89 -1.64
C ALA A 105 3.86 13.19 -2.90
N VAL A 106 3.08 12.12 -2.73
CA VAL A 106 2.28 11.53 -3.81
C VAL A 106 0.98 12.33 -3.92
N LYS A 107 0.72 12.93 -5.08
CA LYS A 107 -0.55 13.61 -5.39
C LYS A 107 -1.51 12.64 -6.06
N MET A 108 -2.72 12.55 -5.52
CA MET A 108 -3.77 11.65 -5.99
C MET A 108 -5.09 12.39 -6.16
N ARG A 109 -5.99 11.89 -7.01
CA ARG A 109 -7.40 12.31 -6.99
C ARG A 109 -8.07 11.80 -5.72
N ARG A 110 -8.87 12.65 -5.07
CA ARG A 110 -9.69 12.21 -3.93
C ARG A 110 -10.79 11.27 -4.42
N LEU A 111 -10.91 10.14 -3.75
CA LEU A 111 -12.00 9.19 -3.93
C LEU A 111 -13.01 9.34 -2.78
N PRO A 112 -14.32 9.16 -3.03
CA PRO A 112 -15.32 9.18 -1.97
C PRO A 112 -15.12 8.01 -1.00
N ASP A 113 -15.15 8.27 0.32
CA ASP A 113 -14.97 7.23 1.34
C ASP A 113 -16.06 6.14 1.26
N ASP A 114 -17.28 6.51 0.90
CA ASP A 114 -18.43 5.63 0.73
C ASP A 114 -18.38 4.75 -0.53
N ALA A 115 -17.45 5.03 -1.45
CA ALA A 115 -17.25 4.22 -2.65
C ALA A 115 -16.36 2.99 -2.40
N THR A 116 -15.71 2.88 -1.24
CA THR A 116 -14.91 1.68 -0.89
C THR A 116 -15.78 0.43 -0.82
N LEU A 117 -15.26 -0.72 -1.27
CA LEU A 117 -15.96 -2.00 -1.13
C LEU A 117 -16.14 -2.39 0.33
N LEU A 118 -15.25 -1.96 1.23
CA LEU A 118 -15.43 -2.17 2.67
C LEU A 118 -16.68 -1.45 3.19
N TYR A 119 -16.85 -0.16 2.86
CA TYR A 119 -18.04 0.58 3.24
C TYR A 119 -19.30 -0.07 2.65
N ARG A 120 -19.30 -0.35 1.35
CA ARG A 120 -20.43 -0.99 0.65
C ARG A 120 -20.78 -2.35 1.23
N LEU A 121 -19.78 -3.17 1.60
CA LEU A 121 -20.01 -4.47 2.21
C LEU A 121 -20.71 -4.33 3.56
N GLN A 122 -20.28 -3.38 4.38
CA GLN A 122 -20.90 -3.11 5.69
C GLN A 122 -22.36 -2.62 5.56
N HIS A 123 -22.72 -2.04 4.41
CA HIS A 123 -24.08 -1.58 4.10
C HIS A 123 -24.90 -2.57 3.27
N GLY A 124 -24.37 -3.77 2.99
CA GLY A 124 -25.08 -4.80 2.23
C GLY A 124 -25.20 -4.52 0.72
N GLU A 125 -24.35 -3.64 0.18
CA GLU A 125 -24.37 -3.19 -1.22
C GLU A 125 -23.43 -3.98 -2.14
N VAL A 126 -22.72 -5.00 -1.62
CA VAL A 126 -21.79 -5.82 -2.40
C VAL A 126 -22.46 -7.13 -2.80
N SER A 127 -22.72 -7.29 -4.09
CA SER A 127 -23.26 -8.52 -4.65
C SER A 127 -22.16 -9.55 -4.95
N CYS A 128 -22.54 -10.82 -5.10
CA CYS A 128 -21.61 -11.85 -5.56
C CYS A 128 -21.03 -11.54 -6.94
N GLU A 129 -21.76 -10.82 -7.81
CA GLU A 129 -21.25 -10.48 -9.15
C GLU A 129 -20.13 -9.45 -9.08
N VAL A 130 -20.24 -8.45 -8.20
CA VAL A 130 -19.15 -7.49 -7.94
C VAL A 130 -17.88 -8.24 -7.48
N MET A 131 -18.01 -9.23 -6.60
CA MET A 131 -16.86 -10.02 -6.13
C MET A 131 -16.27 -10.89 -7.24
N ARG A 132 -17.08 -11.46 -8.13
CA ARG A 132 -16.58 -12.18 -9.30
C ARG A 132 -15.86 -11.25 -10.26
N GLU A 133 -16.38 -10.04 -10.47
CA GLU A 133 -15.75 -9.04 -11.31
C GLU A 133 -14.39 -8.58 -10.76
N LEU A 134 -14.31 -8.33 -9.45
CA LEU A 134 -13.04 -8.07 -8.78
C LEU A 134 -12.07 -9.24 -8.97
N GLY A 135 -12.54 -10.48 -8.78
CA GLY A 135 -11.73 -11.68 -9.02
C GLY A 135 -11.17 -11.76 -10.44
N ARG A 136 -12.02 -11.50 -11.46
CA ARG A 136 -11.59 -11.45 -12.87
C ARG A 136 -10.56 -10.35 -13.11
N ARG A 137 -10.76 -9.15 -12.56
CA ARG A 137 -9.80 -8.04 -12.67
C ARG A 137 -8.44 -8.41 -12.08
N ILE A 138 -8.41 -8.96 -10.87
CA ILE A 138 -7.17 -9.35 -10.19
C ILE A 138 -6.47 -10.51 -10.92
N ALA A 139 -7.23 -11.49 -11.42
CA ALA A 139 -6.67 -12.57 -12.24
C ALA A 139 -6.06 -12.03 -13.55
N SER A 140 -6.74 -11.11 -14.25
CA SER A 140 -6.19 -10.44 -15.44
C SER A 140 -4.92 -9.65 -15.11
N PHE A 141 -4.90 -8.93 -13.98
CA PHE A 141 -3.71 -8.24 -13.50
C PHE A 141 -2.54 -9.20 -13.25
N HIS A 142 -2.75 -10.30 -12.52
CA HIS A 142 -1.70 -11.31 -12.26
C HIS A 142 -1.22 -12.03 -13.53
N SER A 143 -2.09 -12.18 -14.54
CA SER A 143 -1.72 -12.81 -15.81
C SER A 143 -0.80 -11.93 -16.66
N ALA A 144 -0.91 -10.61 -16.52
CA ALA A 144 -0.11 -9.61 -17.23
C ALA A 144 1.05 -9.04 -16.38
N ALA A 145 1.14 -9.43 -15.10
CA ALA A 145 2.16 -8.95 -14.18
C ALA A 145 3.57 -9.39 -14.59
N GLU A 146 4.56 -8.58 -14.21
CA GLU A 146 5.97 -8.85 -14.48
C GLU A 146 6.41 -10.16 -13.79
N ARG A 147 7.25 -10.92 -14.50
CA ARG A 147 7.83 -12.19 -14.10
C ARG A 147 9.27 -12.22 -14.58
N GLY A 148 10.12 -12.99 -13.93
CA GLY A 148 11.50 -13.15 -14.38
C GLY A 148 12.46 -13.50 -13.27
N PRO A 149 13.76 -13.60 -13.62
CA PRO A 149 14.79 -14.08 -12.70
C PRO A 149 14.97 -13.22 -11.45
N ASP A 150 14.59 -11.94 -11.51
CA ASP A 150 14.63 -11.02 -10.37
C ASP A 150 13.43 -11.21 -9.42
N ILE A 151 12.34 -11.82 -9.88
CA ILE A 151 11.08 -12.03 -9.13
C ILE A 151 10.94 -13.48 -8.66
N ASP A 152 11.34 -14.46 -9.48
CA ASP A 152 11.19 -15.89 -9.21
C ASP A 152 11.74 -16.32 -7.83
N PRO A 153 12.91 -15.83 -7.35
CA PRO A 153 13.45 -16.22 -6.05
C PRO A 153 12.51 -15.95 -4.87
N PHE A 154 11.61 -14.98 -4.98
CA PHE A 154 10.69 -14.61 -3.91
C PHE A 154 9.56 -15.63 -3.69
N GLY A 155 9.31 -16.53 -4.65
CA GLY A 155 8.37 -17.64 -4.49
C GLY A 155 8.96 -18.89 -3.83
N LYS A 156 10.28 -18.93 -3.58
CA LYS A 156 10.93 -20.08 -2.95
C LYS A 156 10.43 -20.29 -1.52
N PHE A 157 10.48 -21.54 -1.06
CA PHE A 157 9.97 -21.88 0.27
C PHE A 157 10.58 -21.03 1.37
N ASP A 158 11.89 -20.82 1.34
CA ASP A 158 12.57 -20.11 2.43
C ASP A 158 12.13 -18.65 2.54
N VAL A 159 11.77 -18.00 1.42
CA VAL A 159 11.23 -16.63 1.44
C VAL A 159 9.78 -16.61 1.95
N VAL A 160 8.94 -17.52 1.44
CA VAL A 160 7.54 -17.63 1.87
C VAL A 160 7.44 -17.96 3.37
N ALA A 161 8.22 -18.96 3.81
CA ALA A 161 8.30 -19.35 5.21
C ALA A 161 8.92 -18.25 6.08
N GLY A 162 9.94 -17.56 5.58
CA GLY A 162 10.54 -16.41 6.25
C GLY A 162 9.52 -15.30 6.53
N ASN A 163 8.73 -14.92 5.52
CA ASN A 163 7.66 -13.92 5.67
C ASN A 163 6.62 -14.34 6.73
N ALA A 164 6.26 -15.63 6.78
CA ALA A 164 5.32 -16.14 7.78
C ALA A 164 5.91 -16.13 9.19
N ARG A 165 7.16 -16.61 9.33
CA ARG A 165 7.87 -16.74 10.63
C ARG A 165 8.22 -15.41 11.27
N GLU A 166 8.59 -14.42 10.47
CA GLU A 166 8.92 -13.08 10.97
C GLU A 166 7.76 -12.44 11.72
N ASN A 167 6.50 -12.78 11.41
CA ASN A 167 5.35 -12.32 12.20
C ASN A 167 5.47 -12.75 13.66
N PHE A 168 5.96 -13.96 13.95
CA PHE A 168 6.14 -14.45 15.32
C PHE A 168 7.34 -13.79 15.99
N GLU A 169 8.45 -13.59 15.28
CA GLU A 169 9.61 -12.86 15.80
C GLU A 169 9.20 -11.45 16.26
N GLN A 170 8.47 -10.71 15.41
CA GLN A 170 8.03 -9.34 15.67
C GLN A 170 6.91 -9.24 16.70
N SER A 171 6.01 -10.23 16.79
CA SER A 171 4.89 -10.22 17.73
C SER A 171 5.18 -10.90 19.07
N SER A 172 6.36 -11.51 19.25
CA SER A 172 6.78 -12.10 20.52
C SER A 172 6.66 -11.19 21.75
N PRO A 173 6.88 -9.85 21.68
CA PRO A 173 6.67 -8.96 22.83
C PRO A 173 5.19 -8.81 23.23
N GLN A 174 4.24 -9.27 22.41
CA GLN A 174 2.80 -9.20 22.67
C GLN A 174 2.28 -10.43 23.44
N ILE A 175 3.14 -11.39 23.72
CA ILE A 175 2.82 -12.55 24.55
C ILE A 175 2.54 -12.08 25.98
N GLY A 176 1.41 -12.51 26.53
CA GLY A 176 0.96 -12.15 27.87
C GLY A 176 0.19 -10.83 27.94
N SER A 177 0.25 -9.98 26.91
CA SER A 177 -0.55 -8.75 26.79
C SER A 177 -1.76 -8.93 25.87
N THR A 178 -1.52 -9.35 24.63
CA THR A 178 -2.54 -9.46 23.57
C THR A 178 -2.94 -10.91 23.33
N VAL A 179 -1.99 -11.85 23.48
CA VAL A 179 -2.18 -13.27 23.23
C VAL A 179 -1.51 -14.10 24.32
N SER A 180 -2.11 -15.20 24.75
CA SER A 180 -1.46 -16.09 25.72
C SER A 180 -0.29 -16.83 25.08
N GLN A 181 0.71 -17.21 25.89
CA GLN A 181 1.83 -18.05 25.44
C GLN A 181 1.35 -19.34 24.76
N SER A 182 0.31 -19.98 25.29
CA SER A 182 -0.23 -21.23 24.75
C SER A 182 -0.86 -21.06 23.37
N VAL A 183 -1.60 -19.96 23.15
CA VAL A 183 -2.20 -19.66 21.84
C VAL A 183 -1.12 -19.28 20.85
N PHE A 184 -0.17 -18.44 21.24
CA PHE A 184 0.95 -18.03 20.39
C PHE A 184 1.75 -19.25 19.89
N ALA A 185 2.23 -20.08 20.81
CA ALA A 185 3.00 -21.28 20.47
C ALA A 185 2.20 -22.27 19.61
N ARG A 186 0.87 -22.34 19.82
CA ARG A 186 0.02 -23.20 18.98
C ARG A 186 -0.10 -22.67 17.55
N ILE A 187 -0.27 -21.36 17.36
CA ILE A 187 -0.37 -20.74 16.04
C ILE A 187 0.97 -20.86 15.29
N GLU A 188 2.08 -20.64 15.98
CA GLU A 188 3.44 -20.81 15.43
C GLU A 188 3.67 -22.25 14.95
N SER A 189 3.41 -23.24 15.82
CA SER A 189 3.50 -24.67 15.48
C SER A 189 2.60 -25.05 14.30
N LEU A 190 1.34 -24.60 14.27
CA LEU A 190 0.43 -24.87 13.17
C LEU A 190 0.88 -24.23 11.85
N THR A 191 1.50 -23.05 11.93
CA THR A 191 2.04 -22.35 10.77
C THR A 191 3.22 -23.11 10.18
N ASP A 192 4.16 -23.56 11.02
CA ASP A 192 5.31 -24.36 10.58
C ASP A 192 4.91 -25.74 10.06
N GLU A 193 3.90 -26.39 10.66
CA GLU A 193 3.32 -27.64 10.17
C GLU A 193 2.72 -27.46 8.77
N ALA A 194 1.90 -26.41 8.57
CA ALA A 194 1.29 -26.10 7.28
C ALA A 194 2.34 -25.76 6.22
N LEU A 195 3.34 -24.94 6.55
CA LEU A 195 4.47 -24.65 5.65
C LEU A 195 5.18 -25.94 5.24
N THR A 196 5.53 -26.79 6.21
CA THR A 196 6.21 -28.06 5.95
C THR A 196 5.39 -28.97 5.04
N GLN A 197 4.08 -29.08 5.29
CA GLN A 197 3.15 -29.85 4.46
C GLN A 197 3.10 -29.33 3.01
N HIS A 198 3.19 -28.01 2.80
CA HIS A 198 3.10 -27.38 1.49
C HIS A 198 4.45 -27.12 0.81
N ARG A 199 5.59 -27.49 1.44
CA ARG A 199 6.93 -27.22 0.91
C ARG A 199 7.09 -27.66 -0.55
N SER A 200 6.73 -28.90 -0.87
CA SER A 200 6.86 -29.42 -2.24
C SER A 200 6.01 -28.66 -3.26
N LEU A 201 4.83 -28.18 -2.85
CA LEU A 201 3.96 -27.37 -3.72
C LEU A 201 4.56 -25.99 -3.97
N ILE A 202 5.03 -25.31 -2.92
CA ILE A 202 5.65 -23.99 -2.99
C ILE A 202 6.89 -24.05 -3.91
N GLU A 203 7.80 -24.99 -3.65
CA GLU A 203 9.00 -25.18 -4.48
C GLU A 203 8.65 -25.53 -5.93
N SER A 204 7.64 -26.39 -6.15
CA SER A 204 7.19 -26.73 -7.50
C SER A 204 6.65 -25.51 -8.26
N ARG A 205 5.93 -24.61 -7.59
CA ARG A 205 5.42 -23.37 -8.20
C ARG A 205 6.55 -22.38 -8.48
N ALA A 206 7.49 -22.22 -7.56
CA ALA A 206 8.69 -21.40 -7.76
C ALA A 206 9.50 -21.88 -8.97
N MET A 207 9.75 -23.18 -9.10
CA MET A 207 10.48 -23.76 -10.25
C MET A 207 9.77 -23.56 -11.59
N ARG A 208 8.45 -23.34 -11.60
CA ARG A 208 7.66 -23.07 -12.81
C ARG A 208 7.57 -21.58 -13.16
N GLY A 209 8.24 -20.68 -12.42
CA GLY A 209 8.19 -19.24 -12.68
C GLY A 209 6.81 -18.63 -12.40
N VAL A 210 6.08 -19.18 -11.41
CA VAL A 210 4.71 -18.76 -11.10
C VAL A 210 4.66 -17.47 -10.29
N THR A 211 5.73 -17.11 -9.58
CA THR A 211 5.86 -15.83 -8.88
C THR A 211 5.72 -14.67 -9.86
N CYS A 212 5.05 -13.59 -9.45
CA CYS A 212 4.94 -12.38 -10.26
C CYS A 212 4.85 -11.14 -9.38
N ASP A 213 4.94 -9.98 -10.01
CA ASP A 213 4.78 -8.69 -9.37
C ASP A 213 3.31 -8.33 -9.10
N THR A 214 2.81 -8.72 -7.91
CA THR A 214 1.40 -8.58 -7.51
C THR A 214 1.09 -7.20 -6.87
N HIS A 215 0.00 -7.13 -6.11
CA HIS A 215 -0.38 -5.98 -5.30
C HIS A 215 0.28 -5.98 -3.90
N GLY A 216 0.47 -7.16 -3.31
CA GLY A 216 1.03 -7.36 -1.97
C GLY A 216 0.10 -7.13 -0.77
N ASP A 217 -0.83 -6.16 -0.82
CA ASP A 217 -1.74 -5.85 0.31
C ASP A 217 -3.19 -5.56 -0.13
N LEU A 218 -3.83 -6.50 -0.83
CA LEU A 218 -5.18 -6.27 -1.35
C LEU A 218 -6.22 -6.34 -0.23
N ARG A 219 -6.84 -5.20 0.09
CA ARG A 219 -7.88 -5.07 1.12
C ARG A 219 -9.11 -4.36 0.57
N LEU A 220 -10.30 -4.71 1.04
CA LEU A 220 -11.56 -4.09 0.57
C LEU A 220 -11.63 -2.57 0.82
N GLY A 221 -10.90 -2.06 1.82
CA GLY A 221 -10.78 -0.62 2.04
C GLY A 221 -9.99 0.13 0.97
N HIS A 222 -9.25 -0.61 0.13
CA HIS A 222 -8.47 -0.06 -0.97
C HIS A 222 -9.08 -0.32 -2.35
N VAL A 223 -10.23 -0.99 -2.39
CA VAL A 223 -10.98 -1.23 -3.62
C VAL A 223 -12.18 -0.31 -3.65
N TYR A 224 -12.34 0.47 -4.70
CA TYR A 224 -13.46 1.38 -4.89
C TYR A 224 -14.36 0.90 -6.02
N LEU A 225 -15.67 1.00 -5.82
CA LEU A 225 -16.69 0.64 -6.79
C LEU A 225 -17.49 1.87 -7.22
N PHE A 226 -17.51 2.11 -8.53
CA PHE A 226 -18.26 3.12 -9.26
C PHE A 226 -19.21 2.44 -10.24
N PRO A 227 -20.44 2.09 -9.82
CA PRO A 227 -21.39 1.31 -10.64
C PRO A 227 -21.81 2.00 -11.96
N ASP A 228 -21.63 3.31 -12.02
CA ASP A 228 -21.93 4.18 -13.16
C ASP A 228 -20.84 4.18 -14.25
N ARG A 229 -19.68 3.59 -13.97
CA ARG A 229 -18.56 3.50 -14.93
C ARG A 229 -18.53 2.14 -15.61
N SER A 230 -17.90 2.09 -16.77
CA SER A 230 -17.68 0.83 -17.49
C SER A 230 -16.41 0.13 -16.98
N PRO A 231 -16.33 -1.20 -17.01
CA PRO A 231 -15.10 -1.91 -16.71
C PRO A 231 -13.96 -1.55 -17.68
N PRO A 232 -12.70 -1.46 -17.21
CA PRO A 232 -12.25 -1.66 -15.84
C PRO A 232 -12.36 -0.40 -14.96
N GLU A 233 -12.90 0.73 -15.39
CA GLU A 233 -12.90 1.97 -14.60
C GLU A 233 -13.90 1.98 -13.42
N ASN A 234 -14.84 1.03 -13.42
CA ASN A 234 -15.81 0.82 -12.35
C ASN A 234 -15.19 0.27 -11.06
N LEU A 235 -14.10 -0.47 -11.15
CA LEU A 235 -13.33 -0.94 -10.02
C LEU A 235 -12.00 -0.22 -10.01
N ILE A 236 -11.58 0.30 -8.87
CA ILE A 236 -10.28 0.95 -8.72
C ILE A 236 -9.58 0.33 -7.52
N VAL A 237 -8.35 -0.12 -7.68
CA VAL A 237 -7.56 -0.73 -6.61
C VAL A 237 -6.32 0.12 -6.38
N ILE A 238 -6.10 0.52 -5.14
CA ILE A 238 -5.01 1.42 -4.72
C ILE A 238 -4.18 0.80 -3.59
N ASP A 239 -3.13 1.50 -3.18
CA ASP A 239 -2.26 1.18 -2.04
C ASP A 239 -1.55 -0.19 -2.17
N CYS A 240 -0.97 -0.42 -3.36
CA CYS A 240 -0.02 -1.49 -3.63
C CYS A 240 1.28 -1.25 -2.85
N ILE A 241 1.88 -2.33 -2.30
CA ILE A 241 3.13 -2.25 -1.52
C ILE A 241 4.29 -1.77 -2.41
N GLU A 242 4.75 -0.55 -2.17
CA GLU A 242 5.86 0.06 -2.92
C GLU A 242 7.24 -0.21 -2.33
N PHE A 243 7.29 -0.71 -1.11
CA PHE A 243 8.49 -0.57 -0.29
C PHE A 243 9.20 -1.87 0.07
N ALA A 244 8.56 -3.01 -0.14
CA ALA A 244 9.12 -4.32 0.15
C ALA A 244 8.76 -5.29 -0.96
N GLU A 245 9.72 -5.56 -1.83
CA GLU A 245 9.56 -6.49 -2.95
C GLU A 245 9.11 -7.86 -2.48
N ARG A 246 9.65 -8.39 -1.38
CA ARG A 246 9.26 -9.71 -0.84
C ARG A 246 7.79 -9.84 -0.41
N PHE A 247 7.08 -8.73 -0.22
CA PHE A 247 5.65 -8.74 0.07
C PHE A 247 4.81 -8.58 -1.21
N ARG A 248 5.37 -7.97 -2.25
CA ARG A 248 4.70 -7.71 -3.54
C ARG A 248 4.94 -8.82 -4.56
N PHE A 249 6.17 -9.31 -4.65
CA PHE A 249 6.61 -10.44 -5.46
C PHE A 249 6.14 -11.72 -4.79
N ALA A 250 5.02 -12.23 -5.28
CA ALA A 250 4.31 -13.32 -4.63
C ALA A 250 3.76 -14.31 -5.66
N ASP A 251 3.50 -15.51 -5.18
CA ASP A 251 2.74 -16.51 -5.91
C ASP A 251 1.26 -16.09 -5.96
N PRO A 252 0.71 -15.76 -7.15
CA PRO A 252 -0.65 -15.26 -7.25
C PRO A 252 -1.69 -16.38 -7.10
N ILE A 253 -2.88 -16.01 -6.60
CA ILE A 253 -4.07 -16.85 -6.75
C ILE A 253 -4.35 -17.01 -8.25
N SER A 254 -4.41 -18.26 -8.70
CA SER A 254 -4.59 -18.70 -10.09
C SER A 254 -5.85 -19.54 -10.24
#